data_AF-A0A1U6IN00-F1
#
_entry.id   AF-A0A1U6IN00-F1
#
_cell.length_a   1.000
_cell.length_b   1.000
_cell.length_c   1.000
_cell.angle_alpha   90.00
_cell.angle_beta   90.00
_cell.angle_gamma   90.00
#
_symmetry.space_group_name_H-M   'P 1'
#
loop_
_entity.id
_entity.type
_entity.pdbx_description
1 polymer ?
#
loop_
_entity_poly.entity_id
_entity_poly.type
_entity_poly.pdbx_seq_one_letter_code
_entity_poly.pdbx_strand_id
1 'polypeptide(L)'
;MWNVLGDGMPGAADHVAADLMPLAGRLGSCMARVEEVIAGLRAIQLLDWQSPAGQAYRNTVARQDAALRQASECLAEAKAAVARHAQESVAAALANSQH
;
A
#
# COMPACT_ATOMS: atom_id res chain seq x y z
N MET A 1 -30.88 4.30 -32.70
CA MET A 1 -29.41 4.19 -32.81
C MET A 1 -28.84 5.32 -31.97
N TRP A 2 -28.48 5.02 -30.71
CA TRP A 2 -28.07 6.04 -29.74
C TRP A 2 -26.59 6.33 -29.93
N ASN A 3 -26.25 7.59 -30.20
CA ASN A 3 -24.86 8.07 -30.18
C ASN A 3 -24.38 8.11 -28.73
N VAL A 4 -23.78 7.02 -28.28
CA VAL A 4 -22.92 6.96 -27.09
C VAL A 4 -21.51 7.16 -27.61
N LEU A 5 -20.92 8.35 -27.40
CA LEU A 5 -19.49 8.68 -27.46
C LEU A 5 -19.40 10.21 -27.53
N GLY A 6 -19.25 10.87 -26.38
CA GLY A 6 -18.97 12.31 -26.39
C GLY A 6 -18.98 12.99 -25.04
N ASP A 7 -19.82 12.54 -24.10
CA ASP A 7 -19.95 13.23 -22.81
C ASP A 7 -19.14 12.49 -21.74
N GLY A 8 -18.07 13.13 -21.27
CA GLY A 8 -17.32 12.66 -20.12
C GLY A 8 -18.25 12.67 -18.91
N MET A 9 -18.79 11.50 -18.55
CA MET A 9 -19.74 11.36 -17.44
C MET A 9 -19.21 12.05 -16.18
N PRO A 10 -19.84 13.14 -15.69
CA PRO A 10 -19.36 13.94 -14.57
C PRO A 10 -19.17 13.15 -13.26
N GLY A 11 -19.70 11.92 -13.16
CA GLY A 11 -19.54 11.05 -11.99
C GLY A 11 -18.45 9.96 -12.12
N ALA A 12 -17.78 9.82 -13.27
CA ALA A 12 -16.73 8.79 -13.43
C ALA A 12 -15.49 9.09 -12.58
N ALA A 13 -15.13 10.38 -12.48
CA ALA A 13 -14.03 10.84 -11.63
C ALA A 13 -14.33 10.64 -10.15
N ASP A 14 -15.58 10.92 -9.75
CA ASP A 14 -16.05 10.71 -8.39
C ASP A 14 -16.06 9.23 -8.03
N HIS A 15 -16.43 8.34 -8.97
CA HIS A 15 -16.37 6.88 -8.76
C HIS A 15 -14.93 6.39 -8.60
N VAL A 16 -14.02 6.84 -9.48
CA VAL A 16 -12.60 6.46 -9.41
C VAL A 16 -11.96 6.98 -8.12
N ALA A 17 -12.22 8.23 -7.72
CA ALA A 17 -11.74 8.76 -6.45
C ALA A 17 -12.35 8.03 -5.24
N ALA A 18 -13.64 7.68 -5.31
CA ALA A 18 -14.34 6.92 -4.28
C ALA A 18 -13.81 5.49 -4.14
N ASP A 19 -13.28 4.87 -5.20
CA ASP A 19 -12.68 3.53 -5.15
C ASP A 19 -11.21 3.55 -4.72
N LEU A 20 -10.44 4.56 -5.15
CA LEU A 20 -9.01 4.63 -4.89
C LEU A 20 -8.66 5.12 -3.48
N MET A 21 -9.45 6.01 -2.88
CA MET A 21 -9.20 6.46 -1.50
C MET A 21 -9.31 5.32 -0.46
N PRO A 22 -10.36 4.47 -0.47
CA PRO A 22 -10.43 3.30 0.41
C PRO A 22 -9.28 2.32 0.19
N LEU A 23 -8.81 2.14 -1.05
CA LEU A 23 -7.64 1.32 -1.35
C LEU A 23 -6.38 1.88 -0.68
N ALA A 24 -6.13 3.18 -0.82
CA ALA A 24 -5.01 3.85 -0.15
C ALA A 24 -5.09 3.73 1.39
N GLY A 25 -6.30 3.80 1.96
CA GLY A 25 -6.55 3.56 3.38
C GLY A 25 -6.20 2.13 3.80
N ARG A 26 -6.64 1.12 3.04
CA ARG A 26 -6.32 -0.30 3.29
C ARG A 26 -4.82 -0.58 3.19
N LEU A 27 -4.13 0.04 2.23
CA LEU A 27 -2.67 -0.03 2.12
C LEU A 27 -1.99 0.57 3.36
N GLY A 28 -2.47 1.74 3.83
CA GLY A 28 -1.99 2.35 5.08
C GLY A 28 -2.16 1.45 6.30
N SER A 29 -3.34 0.85 6.49
CA SER A 29 -3.58 -0.09 7.61
C SER A 29 -2.74 -1.36 7.49
N CYS A 30 -2.49 -1.85 6.27
CA CYS A 30 -1.60 -2.99 6.05
C CYS A 30 -0.16 -2.66 6.47
N MET A 31 0.35 -1.50 6.05
CA MET A 31 1.70 -1.04 6.43
C MET A 31 1.86 -0.93 7.95
N ALA A 32 0.89 -0.33 8.64
CA ALA A 32 0.94 -0.22 10.11
C ALA A 32 1.05 -1.61 10.79
N ARG A 33 0.29 -2.59 10.31
CA ARG A 33 0.38 -3.97 10.83
C ARG A 33 1.71 -4.64 10.52
N VAL A 34 2.31 -4.37 9.36
CA VAL A 34 3.65 -4.89 9.02
C VAL A 34 4.70 -4.29 9.94
N GLU A 35 4.61 -3.00 10.27
CA GLU A 35 5.50 -2.33 11.23
C GLU A 35 5.40 -2.92 12.64
N GLU A 36 4.18 -3.23 13.11
CA GLU A 36 3.96 -3.92 14.39
C GLU A 36 4.65 -5.30 14.42
N VAL A 37 4.52 -6.08 13.34
CA VAL A 37 5.17 -7.40 13.23
C VAL A 37 6.70 -7.24 13.23
N ILE A 38 7.24 -6.30 12.45
CA ILE A 38 8.68 -5.99 12.42
C ILE A 38 9.19 -5.64 13.83
N ALA A 39 8.46 -4.81 14.58
CA ALA A 39 8.81 -4.46 15.95
C ALA A 39 8.85 -5.72 16.86
N GLY A 40 7.87 -6.61 16.72
CA GLY A 40 7.87 -7.90 17.43
C GLY A 40 9.04 -8.81 17.06
N LEU A 41 9.41 -8.90 15.78
CA LEU A 41 10.57 -9.67 15.35
C LEU A 41 11.88 -9.10 15.90
N ARG A 42 12.02 -7.77 16.00
CA ARG A 42 13.17 -7.15 16.65
C ARG A 42 13.23 -7.46 18.15
N ALA A 43 12.10 -7.50 18.84
CA ALA A 43 12.05 -7.89 20.25
C ALA A 43 12.56 -9.33 20.47
N ILE A 44 12.25 -10.25 19.55
CA ILE A 44 12.78 -11.63 19.57
C ILE A 44 14.31 -11.65 19.48
N GLN A 45 14.92 -10.72 18.74
CA GLN A 45 16.39 -10.64 18.63
C GLN A 45 17.05 -10.26 19.95
N LEU A 46 16.32 -9.64 20.89
CA LEU A 46 16.82 -9.25 22.21
C LEU A 46 16.71 -10.38 23.25
N LEU A 47 16.11 -11.52 22.90
CA LEU A 47 15.97 -12.65 23.82
C LEU A 47 17.33 -13.32 24.07
N ASP A 48 17.66 -13.47 25.36
CA ASP A 48 18.87 -14.14 25.81
C ASP A 48 18.72 -15.67 25.78
N TRP A 49 18.68 -16.23 24.57
CA TRP A 49 18.64 -17.67 24.34
C TRP A 49 19.91 -18.13 23.62
N GLN A 50 20.88 -18.62 24.38
CA GLN A 50 22.26 -18.88 23.92
C GLN A 50 22.51 -20.32 23.42
N SER A 51 21.48 -21.04 22.98
CA SER A 51 21.64 -22.38 22.41
C SER A 51 21.79 -22.35 20.87
N PRO A 52 22.30 -23.42 20.23
CA PRO A 52 22.28 -23.55 18.77
C PRO A 52 20.87 -23.42 18.17
N ALA A 53 19.85 -23.96 18.86
CA ALA A 53 18.46 -23.81 18.45
C ALA A 53 18.00 -22.33 18.51
N GLY A 54 18.41 -21.59 19.54
CA GLY A 54 18.14 -20.16 19.67
C GLY A 54 18.79 -19.33 18.57
N GLN A 55 20.02 -19.66 18.19
CA GLN A 55 20.70 -19.00 17.07
C GLN A 55 19.99 -19.28 15.73
N ALA A 56 19.64 -20.54 15.45
CA ALA A 56 18.92 -20.91 14.23
C ALA A 56 17.54 -20.22 14.12
N TYR A 57 16.83 -20.10 15.25
CA TYR A 57 15.57 -19.37 15.33
C TYR A 57 15.76 -17.87 15.04
N ARG A 58 16.69 -17.20 15.73
CA ARG A 58 16.99 -15.77 15.49
C ARG A 58 17.42 -15.49 14.05
N ASN A 59 18.22 -16.36 13.44
CA ASN A 59 18.59 -16.25 12.02
C ASN A 59 17.37 -16.33 11.10
N THR A 60 16.41 -17.20 11.42
CA THR A 60 15.17 -17.31 10.64
C THR A 60 14.30 -16.06 10.79
N VAL A 61 14.15 -15.56 12.01
CA VAL A 61 13.44 -14.30 12.31
C VAL A 61 14.09 -13.11 11.62
N ALA A 62 15.43 -13.05 11.56
CA ALA A 62 16.15 -11.98 10.86
C ALA A 62 15.88 -12.00 9.34
N ARG A 63 15.81 -13.18 8.72
CA ARG A 63 15.42 -13.30 7.30
C ARG A 63 13.98 -12.83 7.07
N GLN A 64 13.07 -13.15 7.99
CA GLN A 64 11.68 -12.69 7.91
C GLN A 64 11.56 -11.17 8.11
N ASP A 65 12.32 -10.58 9.04
CA ASP A 65 12.39 -9.12 9.23
C ASP A 65 12.83 -8.41 7.93
N ALA A 66 13.88 -8.92 7.28
CA ALA A 66 14.35 -8.38 6.00
C ALA A 66 13.28 -8.45 4.90
N ALA A 67 12.60 -9.60 4.76
CA ALA A 67 11.53 -9.78 3.78
C ALA A 67 10.33 -8.86 4.05
N LEU A 68 9.95 -8.65 5.31
CA LEU A 68 8.85 -7.76 5.68
C LEU A 68 9.19 -6.29 5.43
N ARG A 69 10.45 -5.87 5.64
CA ARG A 69 10.89 -4.52 5.29
C ARG A 69 10.78 -4.26 3.79
N GLN A 70 11.26 -5.20 2.99
CA GLN A 70 11.12 -5.12 1.54
C GLN A 70 9.64 -5.05 1.13
N ALA A 71 8.78 -5.86 1.73
CA ALA A 71 7.35 -5.80 1.47
C ALA A 71 6.73 -4.44 1.88
N SER A 72 7.18 -3.87 3.00
CA SER A 72 6.74 -2.53 3.45
C SER A 72 7.13 -1.43 2.47
N GLU A 73 8.35 -1.49 1.92
CA GLU A 73 8.81 -0.57 0.85
C GLU A 73 7.91 -0.68 -0.39
N CYS A 74 7.63 -1.90 -0.86
CA CYS A 74 6.71 -2.11 -2.00
C CYS A 74 5.28 -1.60 -1.71
N LEU A 75 4.78 -1.74 -0.49
CA LEU A 75 3.47 -1.21 -0.10
C LEU A 75 3.45 0.32 -0.09
N ALA A 76 4.55 0.96 0.35
CA ALA A 76 4.70 2.42 0.32
C ALA A 76 4.68 2.93 -1.12
N GLU A 77 5.42 2.28 -2.02
CA GLU A 77 5.43 2.59 -3.46
C GLU A 77 4.05 2.41 -4.08
N ALA A 78 3.35 1.31 -3.79
CA ALA A 78 2.00 1.06 -4.28
C ALA A 78 1.01 2.14 -3.80
N LYS A 79 1.10 2.54 -2.52
CA LYS A 79 0.27 3.63 -1.97
C LYS A 79 0.53 4.95 -2.68
N ALA A 80 1.79 5.29 -2.95
CA ALA A 80 2.16 6.49 -3.68
C ALA A 80 1.67 6.45 -5.13
N ALA A 81 1.75 5.31 -5.80
CA ALA A 81 1.24 5.11 -7.15
C ALA A 81 -0.28 5.28 -7.21
N VAL A 82 -1.02 4.68 -6.28
CA VAL A 82 -2.50 4.82 -6.17
C VAL A 82 -2.89 6.27 -5.94
N ALA A 83 -2.20 6.97 -5.03
CA ALA A 83 -2.50 8.38 -4.74
C ALA A 83 -2.27 9.28 -5.96
N ARG A 84 -1.16 9.10 -6.67
CA ARG A 84 -0.87 9.81 -7.92
C ARG A 84 -1.91 9.51 -9.00
N HIS A 85 -2.27 8.24 -9.19
CA HIS A 85 -3.28 7.85 -10.18
C HIS A 85 -4.66 8.46 -9.89
N ALA A 86 -5.04 8.56 -8.62
CA ALA A 86 -6.26 9.24 -8.20
C ALA A 86 -6.22 10.74 -8.56
N GLN A 87 -5.10 11.41 -8.27
CA GLN A 87 -4.91 12.83 -8.61
C GLN A 87 -4.95 13.09 -10.12
N GLU A 88 -4.25 12.27 -10.91
CA GLU A 88 -4.25 12.35 -12.38
C GLU A 88 -5.64 12.14 -12.96
N SER A 89 -6.40 11.18 -12.42
CA SER A 89 -7.76 10.87 -12.85
C SER A 89 -8.73 12.03 -12.57
N VAL A 90 -8.62 12.67 -11.40
CA VAL A 90 -9.41 13.86 -11.06
C VAL A 90 -9.04 15.03 -11.96
N ALA A 91 -7.74 15.28 -12.18
CA ALA A 91 -7.27 16.36 -13.05
C ALA A 91 -7.74 16.19 -14.50
N ALA A 92 -7.67 14.97 -15.05
CA ALA A 92 -8.14 14.65 -16.39
C ALA A 92 -9.65 14.88 -16.55
N ALA A 93 -10.44 14.53 -15.54
CA ALA A 93 -11.88 14.76 -15.55
C ALA A 93 -12.26 16.24 -15.52
N LEU A 94 -11.53 17.05 -14.73
CA LEU A 94 -11.74 18.50 -14.68
C LEU A 94 -11.34 19.20 -15.99
N ALA A 95 -10.33 18.70 -16.70
CA ALA A 95 -9.95 19.23 -18.01
C ALA A 95 -11.02 18.92 -19.08
N ASN A 96 -11.61 17.71 -19.03
CA ASN A 96 -12.65 17.30 -19.97
C ASN A 96 -14.01 18.00 -19.75
N SER A 97 -14.25 18.60 -18.57
CA SER A 97 -15.48 19.37 -18.31
C SER A 97 -15.40 20.85 -18.68
N GLN A 98 -14.22 21.32 -19.12
CA GLN A 98 -13.98 22.70 -19.57
C GLN A 98 -14.00 22.86 -21.10
N HIS A 99 -14.18 21.77 -21.84
CA HIS A 99 -14.31 21.71 -23.30
C HIS A 99 -15.72 21.28 -23.70
#